data_AF-A0A359F586-F1
#
_entry.id   AF-A0A359F586-F1
#
_cell.length_a   1.000
_cell.length_b   1.000
_cell.length_c   1.000
_cell.angle_alpha   90.00
_cell.angle_beta   90.00
_cell.angle_gamma   90.00
#
_symmetry.space_group_name_H-M   'P 1'
#
loop_
_entity.id
_entity.type
_entity.pdbx_description
1 polymer ?
#
loop_
_entity_poly.entity_id
_entity_poly.type
_entity_poly.pdbx_seq_one_letter_code
_entity_poly.pdbx_strand_id
1 'polypeptide(L)'
;MHEPSAGEAPDGFATDEAPAPEVVEGHAAASLESSSNDQRDSVPARLSSFVLLGGGASLGAGAVHAAAIGSHAEHGTVVTVFSVLAALQLLAGAASLVSRSRAVALFSLVVNGGAFIGWLLAKTSGISFIDGLQEAEAVQWSDGLAALLAAVAGLGATSLVMSSVKFAGPSSSLRRPALQRSTVFVGSLALVGSSVAGMVNAANHSHSGSHAAGHGSSGTTHVHSSSDTGSANEAQAQHGDSHDDHGEAAAVASKPYDPSLPIDLSGVEGVTPQQQARAENLVAVTLAKLPQFADVDSLAAKGYFSIQDAFTGHEHFVNYPMINDGHELDPDFPESLVFEMVDGKKTLVSAMFFAEGGVGLDQVPDIGGKLTQWHIHNNLCYTLTDPPAVIGLTQGDGTCASGSRDLGTPVPMIHVWIRPHECGPFAALDGVGAGQILEGEERLCDTAHGHSHGSGGSSTSASSKASSATSTKRSGSE
;
A
#
# COMPACT_ATOMS: atom_id res chain seq x y z
N MET A 1 -44.66 72.47 41.57
CA MET A 1 -44.22 71.12 41.98
C MET A 1 -42.77 71.27 42.42
N HIS A 2 -42.47 71.87 43.57
CA HIS A 2 -42.37 71.27 44.92
C HIS A 2 -41.45 70.04 44.99
N GLU A 3 -40.23 70.29 45.48
CA GLU A 3 -39.28 69.44 46.24
C GLU A 3 -39.94 68.78 47.49
N PRO A 4 -39.27 68.05 48.45
CA PRO A 4 -37.86 67.55 48.58
C PRO A 4 -37.67 66.15 49.29
N SER A 5 -36.40 65.75 49.52
CA SER A 5 -35.76 65.20 50.76
C SER A 5 -36.19 63.89 51.49
N ALA A 6 -35.17 63.37 52.22
CA ALA A 6 -35.14 62.47 53.39
C ALA A 6 -35.10 60.95 53.09
N GLY A 7 -34.20 60.12 53.64
CA GLY A 7 -33.38 60.25 54.85
C GLY A 7 -33.99 59.38 55.96
N GLU A 8 -33.36 58.24 56.29
CA GLU A 8 -33.40 57.67 57.65
C GLU A 8 -32.29 56.62 57.84
N ALA A 9 -31.41 56.89 58.79
CA ALA A 9 -30.75 55.92 59.69
C ALA A 9 -31.25 56.30 61.12
N PRO A 10 -30.86 55.68 62.25
CA PRO A 10 -29.98 54.53 62.49
C PRO A 10 -30.54 53.57 63.59
N ASP A 11 -29.77 52.56 63.99
CA ASP A 11 -29.61 52.05 65.36
C ASP A 11 -28.34 51.18 65.30
N GLY A 12 -27.20 51.52 65.89
CA GLY A 12 -26.97 51.77 67.32
C GLY A 12 -26.85 50.41 68.02
N PHE A 13 -25.80 50.04 68.77
CA PHE A 13 -24.67 50.74 69.33
C PHE A 13 -23.78 49.66 69.98
N ALA A 14 -22.46 49.71 69.72
CA ALA A 14 -21.33 49.41 70.62
C ALA A 14 -21.29 48.07 71.42
N THR A 15 -20.23 47.57 72.03
CA THR A 15 -18.85 47.96 72.41
C THR A 15 -18.06 46.64 72.52
N ASP A 16 -16.79 46.57 72.13
CA ASP A 16 -15.63 46.53 73.05
C ASP A 16 -15.67 45.36 74.06
N GLU A 17 -14.72 44.42 73.95
CA GLU A 17 -13.86 43.90 75.05
C GLU A 17 -13.12 42.61 74.61
N ALA A 18 -11.79 42.59 74.83
CA ALA A 18 -10.93 41.39 74.83
C ALA A 18 -11.17 40.54 76.11
N PRO A 19 -10.29 39.61 76.55
CA PRO A 19 -9.50 38.55 75.93
C PRO A 19 -9.91 37.14 76.48
N ALA A 20 -9.16 36.09 76.10
CA ALA A 20 -9.28 34.68 76.53
C ALA A 20 -9.44 34.46 78.06
N PRO A 21 -9.99 33.31 78.53
CA PRO A 21 -9.15 32.13 78.75
C PRO A 21 -9.85 30.75 78.70
N GLU A 22 -9.02 29.70 78.83
CA GLU A 22 -9.26 28.49 79.63
C GLU A 22 -9.42 27.12 78.92
N VAL A 23 -8.62 26.22 79.45
CA VAL A 23 -8.34 24.81 79.19
C VAL A 23 -9.54 23.91 79.51
N VAL A 24 -9.82 22.88 78.68
CA VAL A 24 -10.33 21.58 79.16
C VAL A 24 -9.80 20.44 78.29
N GLU A 25 -9.19 19.45 78.95
CA GLU A 25 -8.68 18.18 78.41
C GLU A 25 -9.79 17.21 77.94
N GLY A 26 -9.46 16.31 77.01
CA GLY A 26 -10.35 15.21 76.62
C GLY A 26 -9.72 14.17 75.68
N HIS A 27 -8.96 13.23 76.26
CA HIS A 27 -8.71 11.84 75.86
C HIS A 27 -9.14 11.35 74.45
N ALA A 28 -8.19 10.80 73.66
CA ALA A 28 -8.09 9.34 73.41
C ALA A 28 -7.15 8.95 72.23
N ALA A 29 -6.34 7.91 72.50
CA ALA A 29 -5.88 6.86 71.59
C ALA A 29 -4.81 7.16 70.51
N ALA A 30 -3.55 7.00 70.96
CA ALA A 30 -2.52 6.11 70.40
C ALA A 30 -2.52 5.84 68.88
N SER A 31 -1.62 6.55 68.19
CA SER A 31 -1.09 6.18 66.88
C SER A 31 -0.16 4.95 67.01
N LEU A 32 -0.59 3.81 66.46
CA LEU A 32 0.31 2.73 66.06
C LEU A 32 0.38 2.76 64.53
N GLU A 33 1.47 3.31 64.00
CA GLU A 33 1.87 3.14 62.60
C GLU A 33 2.11 1.65 62.33
N SER A 34 1.12 0.98 61.76
CA SER A 34 1.32 -0.26 61.02
C SER A 34 1.83 0.13 59.63
N SER A 35 3.14 0.13 59.46
CA SER A 35 3.78 0.15 58.15
C SER A 35 3.48 -1.18 57.45
N SER A 36 2.29 -1.27 56.87
CA SER A 36 1.92 -2.41 56.03
C SER A 36 2.65 -2.27 54.70
N ASN A 37 3.56 -3.22 54.50
CA ASN A 37 4.36 -3.48 53.33
C ASN A 37 3.51 -3.51 52.05
N ASP A 38 3.30 -2.36 51.39
CA ASP A 38 2.76 -2.28 50.03
C ASP A 38 3.89 -2.54 49.02
N GLN A 39 4.41 -3.77 49.07
CA GLN A 39 5.38 -4.29 48.13
C GLN A 39 4.63 -4.68 46.84
N ARG A 40 4.10 -3.69 46.14
CA ARG A 40 3.66 -3.85 44.75
C ARG A 40 4.89 -4.18 43.91
N ASP A 41 4.89 -5.39 43.36
CA ASP A 41 5.89 -5.95 42.46
C ASP A 41 6.38 -4.92 41.44
N SER A 42 7.55 -4.33 41.71
CA SER A 42 8.21 -3.41 40.79
C SER A 42 8.89 -4.24 39.70
N VAL A 43 8.11 -4.60 38.67
CA VAL A 43 8.65 -5.15 37.43
C VAL A 43 9.79 -4.22 36.94
N PRO A 44 11.01 -4.73 36.67
CA PRO A 44 12.12 -3.88 36.26
C PRO A 44 11.74 -3.07 35.02
N ALA A 45 12.03 -1.76 35.01
CA ALA A 45 11.66 -0.82 33.95
C ALA A 45 12.05 -1.24 32.52
N ARG A 46 12.98 -2.19 32.34
CA ARG A 46 13.29 -2.79 31.03
C ARG A 46 12.15 -3.67 30.50
N LEU A 47 11.54 -4.47 31.37
CA LEU A 47 10.42 -5.34 30.99
C LEU A 47 9.19 -4.52 30.56
N SER A 48 8.96 -3.35 31.16
CA SER A 48 7.85 -2.48 30.74
C SER A 48 8.08 -1.87 29.36
N SER A 49 9.33 -1.63 28.95
CA SER A 49 9.65 -1.11 27.62
C SER A 49 9.41 -2.15 26.51
N PHE A 50 9.76 -3.42 26.73
CA PHE A 50 9.55 -4.48 25.74
C PHE A 50 8.07 -4.81 25.53
N VAL A 51 7.26 -4.75 26.59
CA VAL A 51 5.80 -4.96 26.50
C VAL A 51 5.13 -3.81 25.76
N LEU A 52 5.56 -2.57 25.99
CA LEU A 52 5.04 -1.39 25.26
C LEU A 52 5.41 -1.45 23.77
N LEU A 53 6.67 -1.77 23.45
CA LEU A 53 7.10 -1.95 22.06
C LEU A 53 6.37 -3.12 21.39
N GLY A 54 6.18 -4.24 22.10
CA GLY A 54 5.43 -5.38 21.58
C GLY A 54 3.95 -5.09 21.37
N GLY A 55 3.31 -4.33 22.26
CA GLY A 55 1.93 -3.86 22.09
C GLY A 55 1.79 -2.95 20.86
N GLY A 56 2.72 -1.99 20.69
CA GLY A 56 2.76 -1.12 19.52
C GLY A 56 3.02 -1.89 18.21
N ALA A 57 3.90 -2.88 18.23
CA ALA A 57 4.18 -3.73 17.08
C ALA A 57 2.96 -4.58 16.69
N SER A 58 2.22 -5.13 17.66
CA SER A 58 0.98 -5.86 17.41
C SER A 58 -0.10 -4.97 16.78
N LEU A 59 -0.22 -3.71 17.24
CA LEU A 59 -1.11 -2.73 16.60
C LEU A 59 -0.70 -2.45 15.16
N GLY A 60 0.60 -2.26 14.91
CA GLY A 60 1.14 -2.04 13.58
C GLY A 60 0.88 -3.22 12.64
N ALA A 61 1.15 -4.44 13.09
CA ALA A 61 0.88 -5.66 12.31
C ALA A 61 -0.61 -5.80 11.96
N GLY A 62 -1.49 -5.56 12.94
CA GLY A 62 -2.94 -5.61 12.70
C GLY A 62 -3.42 -4.56 11.72
N ALA A 63 -2.82 -3.37 11.73
CA ALA A 63 -3.13 -2.31 10.78
C ALA A 63 -2.67 -2.64 9.36
N VAL A 64 -1.48 -3.23 9.19
CA VAL A 64 -0.99 -3.72 7.89
C VAL A 64 -1.90 -4.81 7.33
N HIS A 65 -2.29 -5.81 8.14
CA HIS A 65 -3.24 -6.83 7.69
C HIS A 65 -4.64 -6.26 7.38
N ALA A 66 -5.09 -5.24 8.10
CA ALA A 66 -6.35 -4.57 7.80
C ALA A 66 -6.31 -3.86 6.43
N ALA A 67 -5.19 -3.23 6.11
CA ALA A 67 -5.00 -2.56 4.82
C ALA A 67 -4.98 -3.57 3.65
N ALA A 68 -4.42 -4.76 3.86
CA ALA A 68 -4.43 -5.85 2.86
C ALA A 68 -5.84 -6.41 2.56
N ILE A 69 -6.87 -6.13 3.38
CA ILE A 69 -8.21 -6.69 3.13
C ILE A 69 -8.77 -6.19 1.79
N GLY A 70 -8.58 -4.91 1.48
CA GLY A 70 -9.12 -4.29 0.26
C GLY A 70 -8.47 -4.82 -1.02
N SER A 71 -7.21 -5.24 -0.93
CA SER A 71 -6.44 -5.77 -2.06
C SER A 71 -6.63 -7.27 -2.30
N HIS A 72 -7.44 -7.93 -1.45
CA HIS A 72 -7.86 -9.33 -1.59
C HIS A 72 -9.38 -9.51 -1.72
N ALA A 73 -10.11 -8.45 -2.07
CA ALA A 73 -11.58 -8.42 -2.09
C ALA A 73 -12.19 -9.50 -3.02
N GLU A 74 -11.42 -9.99 -3.99
CA GLU A 74 -11.75 -11.06 -4.92
C GLU A 74 -11.82 -12.46 -4.27
N HIS A 75 -11.19 -12.68 -3.11
CA HIS A 75 -11.16 -13.96 -2.41
C HIS A 75 -11.80 -13.88 -1.01
N GLY A 76 -13.06 -14.30 -0.90
CA GLY A 76 -13.83 -14.20 0.36
C GLY A 76 -13.20 -14.92 1.57
N THR A 77 -12.44 -16.00 1.35
CA THR A 77 -11.75 -16.73 2.41
C THR A 77 -10.54 -15.95 2.95
N VAL A 78 -9.68 -15.38 2.09
CA VAL A 78 -8.54 -14.52 2.52
C VAL A 78 -9.05 -13.29 3.27
N VAL A 79 -10.08 -12.60 2.73
CA VAL A 79 -10.70 -11.44 3.37
C VAL A 79 -11.10 -11.74 4.81
N THR A 80 -11.73 -12.89 5.04
CA THR A 80 -12.17 -13.32 6.37
C THR A 80 -10.97 -13.58 7.27
N VAL A 81 -9.96 -14.29 6.79
CA VAL A 81 -8.75 -14.63 7.56
C VAL A 81 -8.00 -13.36 7.96
N PHE A 82 -7.80 -12.42 7.03
CA PHE A 82 -7.09 -11.16 7.28
C PHE A 82 -7.90 -10.24 8.19
N SER A 83 -9.22 -10.19 8.04
CA SER A 83 -10.12 -9.43 8.95
C SER A 83 -10.03 -9.94 10.38
N VAL A 84 -10.10 -11.26 10.58
CA VAL A 84 -10.00 -11.88 11.90
C VAL A 84 -8.61 -11.66 12.50
N LEU A 85 -7.55 -11.87 11.71
CA LEU A 85 -6.17 -11.69 12.16
C LEU A 85 -5.89 -10.24 12.55
N ALA A 86 -6.31 -9.28 11.73
CA ALA A 86 -6.19 -7.85 12.00
C ALA A 86 -6.91 -7.48 13.30
N ALA A 87 -8.17 -7.90 13.48
CA ALA A 87 -8.93 -7.64 14.69
C ALA A 87 -8.23 -8.22 15.94
N LEU A 88 -7.75 -9.47 15.86
CA LEU A 88 -7.03 -10.12 16.96
C LEU A 88 -5.73 -9.41 17.31
N GLN A 89 -4.95 -8.98 16.30
CA GLN A 89 -3.68 -8.26 16.51
C GLN A 89 -3.89 -6.86 17.08
N LEU A 90 -4.94 -6.14 16.63
CA LEU A 90 -5.32 -4.85 17.18
C LEU A 90 -5.77 -4.99 18.65
N LEU A 91 -6.61 -5.99 18.95
CA LEU A 91 -7.04 -6.29 20.32
C LEU A 91 -5.87 -6.70 21.21
N ALA A 92 -4.98 -7.58 20.74
CA ALA A 92 -3.80 -8.02 21.47
C ALA A 92 -2.85 -6.85 21.77
N GLY A 93 -2.64 -5.96 20.80
CA GLY A 93 -1.83 -4.76 20.94
C GLY A 93 -2.42 -3.79 21.97
N ALA A 94 -3.68 -3.42 21.80
CA ALA A 94 -4.38 -2.52 22.72
C ALA A 94 -4.43 -3.09 24.15
N ALA A 95 -4.75 -4.37 24.31
CA ALA A 95 -4.78 -5.04 25.60
C ALA A 95 -3.38 -5.05 26.26
N SER A 96 -2.31 -5.28 25.50
CA SER A 96 -0.93 -5.28 26.00
C SER A 96 -0.45 -3.90 26.47
N LEU A 97 -1.03 -2.82 25.94
CA LEU A 97 -0.73 -1.45 26.37
C LEU A 97 -1.44 -1.08 27.68
N VAL A 98 -2.62 -1.65 27.93
CA VAL A 98 -3.44 -1.31 29.12
C VAL A 98 -3.28 -2.31 30.26
N SER A 99 -2.99 -3.58 29.96
CA SER A 99 -2.92 -4.67 30.93
C SER A 99 -1.59 -5.43 30.83
N ARG A 100 -0.99 -5.70 31.98
CA ARG A 100 0.22 -6.52 32.12
C ARG A 100 -0.07 -7.92 32.65
N SER A 101 -1.32 -8.35 32.57
CA SER A 101 -1.71 -9.67 33.06
C SER A 101 -1.04 -10.78 32.23
N ARG A 102 -0.73 -11.91 32.87
CA ARG A 102 -0.20 -13.09 32.16
C ARG A 102 -1.16 -13.59 31.09
N ALA A 103 -2.46 -13.47 31.30
CA ALA A 103 -3.48 -13.84 30.31
C ALA A 103 -3.36 -12.99 29.03
N VAL A 104 -3.20 -11.67 29.17
CA VAL A 104 -3.00 -10.77 28.02
C VAL A 104 -1.66 -11.05 27.33
N ALA A 105 -0.61 -11.34 28.10
CA ALA A 105 0.69 -11.73 27.53
C ALA A 105 0.59 -13.03 26.72
N LEU A 106 -0.08 -14.05 27.25
CA LEU A 106 -0.30 -15.32 26.56
C LEU A 106 -1.18 -15.14 25.32
N PHE A 107 -2.25 -14.35 25.42
CA PHE A 107 -3.10 -14.03 24.27
C PHE A 107 -2.30 -13.35 23.16
N SER A 108 -1.52 -12.31 23.49
CA SER A 108 -0.67 -11.61 22.54
C SER A 108 0.39 -12.51 21.91
N LEU A 109 0.97 -13.43 22.70
CA LEU A 109 1.91 -14.44 22.20
C LEU A 109 1.26 -15.40 21.21
N VAL A 110 0.05 -15.89 21.51
CA VAL A 110 -0.69 -16.82 20.62
C VAL A 110 -1.06 -16.13 19.32
N VAL A 111 -1.62 -14.92 19.38
CA VAL A 111 -2.04 -14.17 18.19
C VAL A 111 -0.85 -13.85 17.29
N ASN A 112 0.21 -13.24 17.84
CA ASN A 112 1.35 -12.80 17.05
C ASN A 112 2.27 -13.95 16.64
N GLY A 113 2.43 -14.98 17.49
CA GLY A 113 3.12 -16.21 17.13
C GLY A 113 2.39 -16.98 16.04
N GLY A 114 1.07 -17.08 16.14
CA GLY A 114 0.22 -17.67 15.09
C GLY A 114 0.32 -16.92 13.76
N ALA A 115 0.29 -15.59 13.79
CA ALA A 115 0.49 -14.76 12.59
C ALA A 115 1.84 -15.03 11.91
N PHE A 116 2.93 -15.06 12.69
CA PHE A 116 4.27 -15.31 12.17
C PHE A 116 4.42 -16.74 11.62
N ILE A 117 3.86 -17.74 12.31
CA ILE A 117 3.87 -19.14 11.84
C ILE A 117 3.02 -19.28 10.57
N GLY A 118 1.85 -18.65 10.52
CA GLY A 118 0.98 -18.63 9.35
C GLY A 118 1.67 -18.02 8.13
N TRP A 119 2.35 -16.88 8.32
CA TRP A 119 3.19 -16.27 7.30
C TRP A 119 4.31 -17.20 6.82
N LEU A 120 5.00 -17.88 7.74
CA LEU A 120 6.06 -18.82 7.38
C LEU A 120 5.51 -19.98 6.53
N LEU A 121 4.35 -20.53 6.89
CA LEU A 121 3.69 -21.59 6.11
C LEU A 121 3.25 -21.07 4.74
N ALA A 122 2.59 -19.91 4.68
CA ALA A 122 2.15 -19.30 3.42
C ALA A 122 3.32 -19.09 2.45
N LYS A 123 4.50 -18.69 2.93
CA LYS A 123 5.67 -18.40 2.07
C LYS A 123 6.61 -19.60 1.83
N THR A 124 6.38 -20.75 2.48
CA THR A 124 7.25 -21.93 2.30
C THR A 124 6.54 -23.13 1.68
N SER A 125 5.26 -23.33 1.99
CA SER A 125 4.49 -24.48 1.54
C SER A 125 3.08 -24.14 1.05
N GLY A 126 2.67 -22.88 1.18
CA GLY A 126 1.26 -22.49 1.07
C GLY A 126 0.40 -23.08 2.20
N ILE A 127 -0.87 -22.70 2.20
CA ILE A 127 -1.92 -23.14 3.12
C ILE A 127 -3.08 -23.66 2.28
N SER A 128 -3.04 -24.95 1.97
CA SER A 128 -3.92 -25.59 0.98
C SER A 128 -5.43 -25.50 1.24
N PHE A 129 -5.85 -25.17 2.48
CA PHE A 129 -7.25 -25.03 2.86
C PHE A 129 -7.74 -23.57 2.94
N ILE A 130 -6.88 -22.60 2.62
CA ILE A 130 -7.25 -21.18 2.53
C ILE A 130 -7.16 -20.78 1.06
N ASP A 131 -8.33 -20.54 0.45
CA ASP A 131 -8.40 -19.99 -0.90
C ASP A 131 -7.69 -18.66 -0.96
N GLY A 132 -6.70 -18.51 -1.86
CA GLY A 132 -5.82 -17.35 -2.02
C GLY A 132 -4.46 -17.48 -1.30
N LEU A 133 -4.19 -18.57 -0.57
CA LEU A 133 -2.89 -18.83 0.08
C LEU A 133 -2.34 -20.23 -0.20
N GLN A 134 -2.91 -20.99 -1.15
CA GLN A 134 -2.55 -22.40 -1.35
C GLN A 134 -1.15 -22.60 -1.93
N GLU A 135 -0.65 -21.63 -2.69
CA GLU A 135 0.68 -21.67 -3.30
C GLU A 135 1.68 -20.84 -2.50
N ALA A 136 2.94 -21.30 -2.50
CA ALA A 136 4.01 -20.59 -1.84
C ALA A 136 4.56 -19.48 -2.73
N GLU A 137 4.45 -18.23 -2.27
CA GLU A 137 4.93 -17.06 -3.00
C GLU A 137 6.16 -16.42 -2.36
N ALA A 138 6.83 -15.55 -3.12
CA ALA A 138 7.94 -14.76 -2.61
C ALA A 138 7.50 -13.83 -1.46
N VAL A 139 8.46 -13.50 -0.59
CA VAL A 139 8.21 -12.56 0.52
C VAL A 139 8.10 -11.15 -0.05
N GLN A 140 6.89 -10.62 -0.07
CA GLN A 140 6.61 -9.23 -0.39
C GLN A 140 6.95 -8.32 0.82
N TRP A 141 7.15 -7.03 0.56
CA TRP A 141 7.63 -6.11 1.58
C TRP A 141 6.62 -5.91 2.72
N SER A 142 5.32 -5.79 2.42
CA SER A 142 4.24 -5.68 3.42
C SER A 142 4.15 -6.92 4.30
N ASP A 143 4.23 -8.10 3.69
CA ASP A 143 4.14 -9.39 4.41
C ASP A 143 5.34 -9.57 5.34
N GLY A 144 6.54 -9.28 4.84
CA GLY A 144 7.77 -9.35 5.62
C GLY A 144 7.76 -8.37 6.80
N LEU A 145 7.23 -7.16 6.59
CA LEU A 145 7.05 -6.18 7.66
C LEU A 145 6.01 -6.63 8.69
N ALA A 146 4.84 -7.10 8.26
CA ALA A 146 3.79 -7.61 9.15
C ALA A 146 4.31 -8.79 9.99
N ALA A 147 5.07 -9.70 9.37
CA ALA A 147 5.71 -10.82 10.04
C ALA A 147 6.77 -10.35 11.05
N LEU A 148 7.60 -9.36 10.70
CA LEU A 148 8.58 -8.78 11.61
C LEU A 148 7.92 -8.12 12.82
N LEU A 149 6.84 -7.35 12.60
CA LEU A 149 6.08 -6.71 13.66
C LEU A 149 5.42 -7.75 14.59
N ALA A 150 4.85 -8.81 14.01
CA ALA A 150 4.32 -9.93 14.77
C ALA A 150 5.42 -10.64 15.59
N ALA A 151 6.62 -10.85 15.03
CA ALA A 151 7.75 -11.43 15.75
C ALA A 151 8.18 -10.54 16.94
N VAL A 152 8.28 -9.22 16.74
CA VAL A 152 8.61 -8.25 17.81
C VAL A 152 7.53 -8.27 18.91
N ALA A 153 6.26 -8.32 18.54
CA ALA A 153 5.15 -8.45 19.48
C ALA A 153 5.23 -9.75 20.30
N GLY A 154 5.49 -10.88 19.64
CA GLY A 154 5.67 -12.18 20.26
C GLY A 154 6.84 -12.21 21.24
N LEU A 155 7.99 -11.61 20.89
CA LEU A 155 9.15 -11.49 21.78
C LEU A 155 8.84 -10.61 23.00
N GLY A 156 8.14 -9.49 22.81
CA GLY A 156 7.67 -8.63 23.89
C GLY A 156 6.77 -9.40 24.87
N ALA A 157 5.79 -10.13 24.35
CA ALA A 157 4.88 -10.97 25.13
C ALA A 157 5.63 -12.10 25.88
N THR A 158 6.58 -12.76 25.20
CA THR A 158 7.40 -13.84 25.77
C THR A 158 8.20 -13.36 26.98
N SER A 159 8.78 -12.16 26.91
CA SER A 159 9.54 -11.58 28.02
C SER A 159 8.67 -11.42 29.29
N LEU A 160 7.40 -11.05 29.12
CA LEU A 160 6.45 -10.90 30.22
C LEU A 160 5.99 -12.26 30.76
N VAL A 161 5.72 -13.23 29.89
CA VAL A 161 5.39 -14.62 30.30
C VAL A 161 6.54 -15.24 31.11
N MET A 162 7.78 -15.11 30.63
CA MET A 162 8.97 -15.70 31.25
C MET A 162 9.44 -14.97 32.51
N SER A 163 9.06 -13.70 32.73
CA SER A 163 9.38 -12.96 33.97
C SER A 163 8.83 -13.58 35.25
N SER A 164 7.89 -14.51 35.08
CA SER A 164 7.31 -15.39 36.09
C SER A 164 8.29 -16.45 36.62
N VAL A 165 9.36 -16.73 35.87
CA VAL A 165 10.35 -17.76 36.17
C VAL A 165 11.55 -17.08 36.80
N LYS A 166 11.76 -17.30 38.11
CA LYS A 166 12.90 -16.75 38.85
C LYS A 166 14.20 -17.39 38.35
N PHE A 167 14.85 -16.80 37.34
CA PHE A 167 16.23 -17.13 37.01
C PHE A 167 17.17 -16.26 37.87
N ALA A 168 17.88 -16.89 38.80
CA ALA A 168 18.93 -16.25 39.58
C ALA A 168 20.16 -15.99 38.70
N GLY A 169 20.16 -14.87 37.99
CA GLY A 169 21.32 -14.39 37.22
C GLY A 169 22.05 -13.25 37.94
N PRO A 170 23.38 -13.12 37.78
CA PRO A 170 24.17 -12.08 38.45
C PRO A 170 23.75 -10.68 37.97
N SER A 171 23.50 -9.79 38.93
CA SER A 171 23.04 -8.43 38.70
C SER A 171 24.17 -7.52 38.19
N SER A 172 24.32 -7.36 36.88
CA SER A 172 25.16 -6.30 36.29
C SER A 172 24.33 -5.05 36.03
N SER A 173 24.29 -4.13 37.01
CA SER A 173 23.56 -2.87 36.96
C SER A 173 24.43 -1.70 36.46
N LEU A 174 24.72 -1.64 35.16
CA LEU A 174 25.06 -0.36 34.52
C LEU A 174 23.78 0.32 34.03
N ARG A 175 23.23 1.19 34.89
CA ARG A 175 22.06 2.05 34.61
C ARG A 175 22.48 3.27 33.78
N ARG A 176 21.90 3.43 32.58
CA ARG A 176 21.80 4.73 31.89
C ARG A 176 20.34 5.00 31.50
N PRO A 177 19.51 5.53 32.41
CA PRO A 177 18.07 5.71 32.20
C PRO A 177 17.72 6.69 31.06
N ALA A 178 18.63 7.62 30.72
CA ALA A 178 18.44 8.55 29.60
C ALA A 178 18.50 7.83 28.23
N LEU A 179 19.42 6.89 28.04
CA LEU A 179 19.58 6.15 26.79
C LEU A 179 18.37 5.23 26.52
N GLN A 180 17.80 4.65 27.58
CA GLN A 180 16.65 3.73 27.48
C GLN A 180 15.34 4.45 27.11
N ARG A 181 15.14 5.71 27.55
CA ARG A 181 13.95 6.49 27.18
C ARG A 181 14.01 6.95 25.72
N SER A 182 15.19 7.33 25.22
CA SER A 182 15.39 7.70 23.82
C SER A 182 15.19 6.52 22.87
N THR A 183 15.64 5.31 23.22
CA THR A 183 15.45 4.11 22.36
C THR A 183 13.98 3.69 22.24
N VAL A 184 13.18 3.85 23.30
CA VAL A 184 11.73 3.54 23.24
C VAL A 184 11.01 4.57 22.38
N PHE A 185 11.31 5.87 22.55
CA PHE A 185 10.70 6.92 21.74
C PHE A 185 11.03 6.80 20.25
N VAL A 186 12.30 6.59 19.91
CA VAL A 186 12.75 6.37 18.53
C VAL A 186 12.17 5.07 17.96
N GLY A 187 12.14 4.00 18.75
CA GLY A 187 11.53 2.72 18.34
C GLY A 187 10.03 2.84 18.08
N SER A 188 9.30 3.60 18.91
CA SER A 188 7.87 3.87 18.69
C SER A 188 7.62 4.72 17.45
N LEU A 189 8.45 5.74 17.19
CA LEU A 189 8.30 6.57 16.00
C LEU A 189 8.62 5.79 14.71
N ALA A 190 9.65 4.95 14.74
CA ALA A 190 9.98 4.03 13.65
C ALA A 190 8.87 3.01 13.41
N LEU A 191 8.28 2.44 14.48
CA LEU A 191 7.13 1.53 14.36
C LEU A 191 5.93 2.19 13.68
N VAL A 192 5.60 3.43 14.06
CA VAL A 192 4.50 4.17 13.44
C VAL A 192 4.80 4.45 11.97
N GLY A 193 5.99 4.98 11.65
CA GLY A 193 6.38 5.27 10.26
C GLY A 193 6.40 4.02 9.38
N SER A 194 6.98 2.93 9.86
CA SER A 194 7.00 1.65 9.14
C SER A 194 5.60 1.06 8.99
N SER A 195 4.73 1.15 9.99
CA SER A 195 3.35 0.63 9.89
C SER A 195 2.53 1.42 8.86
N VAL A 196 2.72 2.75 8.78
CA VAL A 196 2.06 3.59 7.77
C VAL A 196 2.51 3.18 6.36
N ALA A 197 3.82 3.08 6.12
CA ALA A 197 4.35 2.58 4.85
C ALA A 197 3.87 1.15 4.55
N GLY A 198 3.80 0.29 5.58
CA GLY A 198 3.25 -1.05 5.53
C GLY A 198 1.81 -1.11 5.06
N MET A 199 0.94 -0.28 5.64
CA MET A 199 -0.48 -0.19 5.29
C MET A 199 -0.66 0.29 3.85
N VAL A 200 0.06 1.35 3.46
CA VAL A 200 -0.01 1.88 2.09
C VAL A 200 0.41 0.79 1.09
N ASN A 201 1.51 0.10 1.36
CA ASN A 201 1.97 -0.97 0.49
C ASN A 201 0.99 -2.16 0.49
N ALA A 202 0.53 -2.61 1.66
CA ALA A 202 -0.40 -3.74 1.80
C ALA A 202 -1.74 -3.51 1.09
N ALA A 203 -2.29 -2.29 1.16
CA ALA A 203 -3.47 -1.91 0.39
C ALA A 203 -3.26 -1.99 -1.13
N ASN A 204 -2.01 -2.07 -1.58
CA ASN A 204 -1.63 -2.09 -2.98
C ASN A 204 -1.27 -3.50 -3.53
N HIS A 205 -1.38 -4.59 -2.74
CA HIS A 205 -0.94 -5.95 -3.13
C HIS A 205 -2.08 -6.90 -3.49
N SER A 206 -2.13 -7.39 -4.73
CA SER A 206 -3.05 -8.45 -5.19
C SER A 206 -2.30 -9.77 -5.47
N HIS A 207 -2.96 -10.91 -5.24
CA HIS A 207 -2.47 -12.23 -5.64
C HIS A 207 -3.29 -12.73 -6.83
N SER A 208 -2.63 -13.18 -7.89
CA SER A 208 -3.28 -13.82 -9.04
C SER A 208 -3.54 -15.30 -8.73
N GLY A 209 -4.78 -15.64 -8.39
CA GLY A 209 -5.20 -17.03 -8.21
C GLY A 209 -5.29 -17.77 -9.55
N SER A 210 -4.42 -18.76 -9.76
CA SER A 210 -4.59 -19.73 -10.86
C SER A 210 -5.79 -20.64 -10.55
N HIS A 211 -6.93 -20.43 -11.23
CA HIS A 211 -8.10 -21.29 -11.07
C HIS A 211 -7.94 -22.61 -11.85
N ALA A 212 -7.80 -23.71 -11.12
CA ALA A 212 -8.04 -25.05 -11.65
C ALA A 212 -9.55 -25.23 -11.91
N ALA A 213 -9.91 -25.49 -13.17
CA ALA A 213 -11.27 -25.69 -13.64
C ALA A 213 -11.98 -26.84 -12.91
N GLY A 214 -13.07 -26.52 -12.21
CA GLY A 214 -14.05 -27.47 -11.68
C GLY A 214 -15.41 -27.21 -12.31
N HIS A 215 -15.80 -28.03 -13.30
CA HIS A 215 -17.11 -27.98 -13.94
C HIS A 215 -18.27 -28.18 -12.95
N GLY A 216 -19.20 -27.23 -12.92
CA GLY A 216 -20.46 -27.31 -12.18
C GLY A 216 -21.54 -26.45 -12.82
N SER A 217 -22.16 -26.98 -13.88
CA SER A 217 -23.27 -26.36 -14.60
C SER A 217 -24.52 -26.26 -13.72
N SER A 218 -25.14 -25.07 -13.68
CA SER A 218 -26.59 -24.90 -13.53
C SER A 218 -26.96 -23.48 -13.95
N GLY A 219 -27.46 -23.37 -15.18
CA GLY A 219 -27.88 -22.11 -15.79
C GLY A 219 -29.24 -21.63 -15.30
N THR A 220 -29.43 -20.31 -15.42
CA THR A 220 -30.76 -19.73 -15.61
C THR A 220 -30.60 -18.57 -16.58
N THR A 221 -31.05 -18.78 -17.81
CA THR A 221 -31.09 -17.80 -18.91
C THR A 221 -32.26 -16.85 -18.71
N HIS A 222 -32.01 -15.54 -18.85
CA HIS A 222 -33.05 -14.54 -19.04
C HIS A 222 -32.96 -13.99 -20.46
N VAL A 223 -34.02 -14.20 -21.22
CA VAL A 223 -34.18 -13.80 -22.62
C VAL A 223 -34.91 -12.45 -22.64
N HIS A 224 -34.41 -11.49 -23.41
CA HIS A 224 -35.21 -10.34 -23.83
C HIS A 224 -35.53 -10.44 -25.32
N SER A 225 -36.81 -10.65 -25.59
CA SER A 225 -37.43 -10.46 -26.90
C SER A 225 -37.58 -8.99 -27.21
N SER A 226 -37.19 -8.59 -28.41
CA SER A 226 -37.81 -7.49 -29.13
C SER A 226 -38.03 -7.90 -30.57
N SER A 227 -39.31 -8.02 -30.91
CA SER A 227 -39.85 -8.10 -32.25
C SER A 227 -39.78 -6.72 -32.90
N ASP A 228 -39.29 -6.64 -34.14
CA ASP A 228 -39.99 -5.88 -35.16
C ASP A 228 -39.66 -6.38 -36.57
N THR A 229 -40.70 -6.33 -37.39
CA THR A 229 -40.89 -7.00 -38.68
C THR A 229 -40.50 -6.11 -39.86
N GLY A 230 -39.85 -6.69 -40.88
CA GLY A 230 -39.67 -6.06 -42.20
C GLY A 230 -38.98 -6.93 -43.24
N SER A 231 -39.75 -7.81 -43.92
CA SER A 231 -39.42 -8.43 -45.23
C SER A 231 -39.23 -7.36 -46.33
N ALA A 232 -38.57 -7.53 -47.47
CA ALA A 232 -37.67 -8.52 -48.08
C ALA A 232 -37.18 -7.90 -49.41
N ASN A 233 -35.90 -8.08 -49.80
CA ASN A 233 -35.52 -8.62 -51.11
C ASN A 233 -33.99 -8.72 -51.29
N GLU A 234 -33.61 -9.98 -51.46
CA GLU A 234 -32.43 -10.62 -52.04
C GLU A 234 -31.52 -9.81 -52.98
N ALA A 235 -30.22 -9.83 -52.68
CA ALA A 235 -29.18 -10.13 -53.67
C ALA A 235 -28.07 -10.93 -52.97
N GLN A 236 -28.04 -12.22 -53.30
CA GLN A 236 -27.18 -13.27 -52.79
C GLN A 236 -25.80 -13.20 -53.46
N ALA A 237 -24.73 -13.09 -52.66
CA ALA A 237 -23.39 -13.49 -53.05
C ALA A 237 -22.78 -14.27 -51.89
N GLN A 238 -22.82 -15.60 -52.04
CA GLN A 238 -22.21 -16.58 -51.14
C GLN A 238 -20.68 -16.53 -51.29
N HIS A 239 -19.97 -16.40 -50.17
CA HIS A 239 -18.61 -16.95 -50.06
C HIS A 239 -18.38 -17.46 -48.63
N GLY A 240 -18.28 -18.79 -48.54
CA GLY A 240 -17.36 -19.53 -47.67
C GLY A 240 -17.54 -19.40 -46.17
N ASP A 241 -18.21 -20.40 -45.58
CA ASP A 241 -17.92 -20.84 -44.21
C ASP A 241 -16.40 -20.99 -44.01
N SER A 242 -15.85 -20.17 -43.14
CA SER A 242 -14.74 -20.58 -42.29
C SER A 242 -15.13 -20.18 -40.88
N HIS A 243 -15.35 -21.20 -40.07
CA HIS A 243 -15.40 -21.09 -38.63
C HIS A 243 -14.05 -20.56 -38.18
N ASP A 244 -13.94 -19.25 -37.99
CA ASP A 244 -12.83 -18.68 -37.24
C ASP A 244 -13.06 -19.02 -35.78
N ASP A 245 -12.24 -19.96 -35.32
CA ASP A 245 -12.03 -20.33 -33.93
C ASP A 245 -11.67 -19.05 -33.18
N HIS A 246 -12.60 -18.50 -32.39
CA HIS A 246 -12.30 -17.46 -31.42
C HIS A 246 -11.51 -18.10 -30.27
N GLY A 247 -10.25 -18.41 -30.56
CA GLY A 247 -9.29 -18.86 -29.56
C GLY A 247 -9.05 -17.75 -28.55
N GLU A 248 -9.33 -18.08 -27.30
CA GLU A 248 -9.08 -17.32 -26.06
C GLU A 248 -7.80 -16.46 -26.17
N ALA A 249 -7.96 -15.14 -26.16
CA ALA A 249 -6.90 -14.18 -26.43
C ALA A 249 -6.02 -13.98 -25.18
N ALA A 250 -5.11 -14.92 -24.92
CA ALA A 250 -4.03 -14.71 -23.96
C ALA A 250 -3.01 -13.70 -24.52
N ALA A 251 -2.75 -12.63 -23.76
CA ALA A 251 -1.68 -11.68 -24.03
C ALA A 251 -0.33 -12.35 -23.74
N VAL A 252 0.64 -12.23 -24.65
CA VAL A 252 1.94 -12.91 -24.51
C VAL A 252 2.85 -12.08 -23.62
N ALA A 253 3.54 -12.71 -22.66
CA ALA A 253 4.52 -12.06 -21.81
C ALA A 253 5.51 -11.21 -22.64
N SER A 254 5.51 -9.92 -22.37
CA SER A 254 6.29 -8.91 -23.07
C SER A 254 7.77 -9.04 -22.75
N LYS A 255 8.62 -8.85 -23.77
CA LYS A 255 10.08 -8.80 -23.59
C LYS A 255 10.46 -7.52 -22.82
N PRO A 256 11.54 -7.56 -22.01
CA PRO A 256 12.12 -6.35 -21.46
C PRO A 256 12.38 -5.31 -22.55
N TYR A 257 11.94 -4.08 -22.29
CA TYR A 257 12.04 -2.96 -23.20
C TYR A 257 13.12 -2.00 -22.73
N ASP A 258 13.97 -1.56 -23.67
CA ASP A 258 14.96 -0.51 -23.47
C ASP A 258 14.80 0.53 -24.59
N PRO A 259 14.34 1.75 -24.29
CA PRO A 259 14.14 2.81 -25.28
C PRO A 259 15.44 3.34 -25.91
N SER A 260 16.61 2.95 -25.39
CA SER A 260 17.91 3.30 -25.97
C SER A 260 18.32 2.37 -27.13
N LEU A 261 17.61 1.25 -27.30
CA LEU A 261 17.80 0.29 -28.39
C LEU A 261 16.77 0.54 -29.51
N PRO A 262 17.01 0.00 -30.72
CA PRO A 262 15.97 -0.01 -31.75
C PRO A 262 14.68 -0.68 -31.24
N ILE A 263 13.55 -0.04 -31.51
CA ILE A 263 12.23 -0.59 -31.16
C ILE A 263 11.97 -1.80 -32.05
N ASP A 264 11.81 -2.97 -31.42
CA ASP A 264 11.48 -4.24 -32.08
C ASP A 264 10.47 -5.00 -31.21
N LEU A 265 9.21 -4.98 -31.63
CA LEU A 265 8.10 -5.69 -31.00
C LEU A 265 7.74 -6.98 -31.75
N SER A 266 8.63 -7.49 -32.60
CA SER A 266 8.39 -8.70 -33.38
C SER A 266 8.43 -9.99 -32.56
N GLY A 267 7.85 -11.04 -33.15
CA GLY A 267 7.92 -12.41 -32.62
C GLY A 267 6.83 -12.76 -31.62
N VAL A 268 5.77 -11.95 -31.53
CA VAL A 268 4.57 -12.28 -30.75
C VAL A 268 3.56 -13.00 -31.65
N GLU A 269 3.20 -14.23 -31.26
CA GLU A 269 2.26 -15.05 -32.01
C GLU A 269 0.87 -14.39 -32.08
N GLY A 270 0.27 -14.40 -33.26
CA GLY A 270 -1.04 -13.78 -33.50
C GLY A 270 -0.99 -12.27 -33.76
N VAL A 271 0.17 -11.61 -33.64
CA VAL A 271 0.33 -10.20 -33.97
C VAL A 271 0.61 -10.04 -35.46
N THR A 272 -0.21 -9.23 -36.14
CA THR A 272 -0.03 -8.89 -37.55
C THR A 272 1.10 -7.88 -37.75
N PRO A 273 1.75 -7.84 -38.93
CA PRO A 273 2.75 -6.81 -39.24
C PRO A 273 2.20 -5.38 -39.11
N GLN A 274 0.91 -5.17 -39.39
CA GLN A 274 0.27 -3.86 -39.26
C GLN A 274 0.08 -3.47 -37.79
N GLN A 275 -0.32 -4.40 -36.93
CA GLN A 275 -0.41 -4.17 -35.48
C GLN A 275 0.97 -3.86 -34.90
N GLN A 276 1.99 -4.64 -35.25
CA GLN A 276 3.37 -4.38 -34.83
C GLN A 276 3.81 -2.98 -35.27
N ALA A 277 3.64 -2.62 -36.54
CA ALA A 277 4.07 -1.31 -37.04
C ALA A 277 3.34 -0.14 -36.37
N ARG A 278 2.04 -0.27 -36.07
CA ARG A 278 1.27 0.76 -35.34
C ARG A 278 1.77 0.91 -33.90
N ALA A 279 1.97 -0.21 -33.20
CA ALA A 279 2.48 -0.22 -31.84
C ALA A 279 3.90 0.38 -31.76
N GLU A 280 4.81 -0.05 -32.62
CA GLU A 280 6.18 0.49 -32.69
C GLU A 280 6.18 1.98 -33.04
N ASN A 281 5.31 2.41 -33.96
CA ASN A 281 5.18 3.83 -34.29
C ASN A 281 4.68 4.65 -33.10
N LEU A 282 3.67 4.16 -32.36
CA LEU A 282 3.17 4.83 -31.14
C LEU A 282 4.28 5.00 -30.09
N VAL A 283 5.09 3.96 -29.85
CA VAL A 283 6.26 4.05 -28.96
C VAL A 283 7.24 5.10 -29.48
N ALA A 284 7.58 5.05 -30.78
CA ALA A 284 8.54 5.97 -31.39
C ALA A 284 8.12 7.43 -31.30
N VAL A 285 6.86 7.75 -31.62
CA VAL A 285 6.35 9.12 -31.55
C VAL A 285 6.24 9.61 -30.10
N THR A 286 5.91 8.72 -29.16
CA THR A 286 5.84 9.05 -27.74
C THR A 286 7.24 9.37 -27.19
N LEU A 287 8.24 8.55 -27.50
CA LEU A 287 9.65 8.81 -27.14
C LEU A 287 10.14 10.18 -27.64
N ALA A 288 9.75 10.56 -28.86
CA ALA A 288 10.17 11.81 -29.48
C ALA A 288 9.49 13.05 -28.87
N LYS A 289 8.18 12.97 -28.59
CA LYS A 289 7.36 14.12 -28.22
C LYS A 289 7.22 14.31 -26.71
N LEU A 290 7.07 13.23 -25.95
CA LEU A 290 6.73 13.30 -24.53
C LEU A 290 7.72 14.09 -23.65
N PRO A 291 9.04 14.14 -23.94
CA PRO A 291 9.98 14.95 -23.15
C PRO A 291 9.63 16.45 -23.04
N GLN A 292 8.77 16.99 -23.90
CA GLN A 292 8.26 18.37 -23.78
C GLN A 292 7.46 18.63 -22.49
N PHE A 293 7.02 17.57 -21.80
CA PHE A 293 6.28 17.62 -20.54
C PHE A 293 7.14 17.30 -19.31
N ALA A 294 8.47 17.16 -19.44
CA ALA A 294 9.34 16.71 -18.36
C ALA A 294 9.46 17.69 -17.16
N ASP A 295 9.14 18.97 -17.38
CA ASP A 295 9.17 19.99 -16.32
C ASP A 295 7.85 20.01 -15.54
N VAL A 296 7.87 19.43 -14.34
CA VAL A 296 6.71 19.32 -13.43
C VAL A 296 6.12 20.69 -13.09
N ASP A 297 6.97 21.71 -12.92
CA ASP A 297 6.51 23.05 -12.52
C ASP A 297 5.69 23.73 -13.64
N SER A 298 5.84 23.26 -14.89
CA SER A 298 5.09 23.76 -16.05
C SER A 298 3.71 23.12 -16.22
N LEU A 299 3.45 21.98 -15.57
CA LEU A 299 2.29 21.13 -15.86
C LEU A 299 0.95 21.79 -15.52
N ALA A 300 0.87 22.46 -14.37
CA ALA A 300 -0.35 23.15 -13.97
C ALA A 300 -0.75 24.25 -14.98
N ALA A 301 0.24 24.95 -15.56
CA ALA A 301 -0.01 25.96 -16.59
C ALA A 301 -0.48 25.34 -17.92
N LYS A 302 -0.19 24.04 -18.13
CA LYS A 302 -0.64 23.25 -19.28
C LYS A 302 -1.95 22.49 -19.01
N GLY A 303 -2.55 22.63 -17.82
CA GLY A 303 -3.82 22.00 -17.46
C GLY A 303 -3.68 20.60 -16.83
N TYR A 304 -2.46 20.16 -16.53
CA TYR A 304 -2.20 18.86 -15.92
C TYR A 304 -2.11 18.99 -14.39
N PHE A 305 -2.91 18.19 -13.69
CA PHE A 305 -2.98 18.21 -12.24
C PHE A 305 -2.77 16.83 -11.65
N SER A 306 -2.01 16.78 -10.55
CA SER A 306 -1.74 15.54 -9.84
C SER A 306 -3.01 14.95 -9.25
N ILE A 307 -3.18 13.64 -9.41
CA ILE A 307 -4.22 12.87 -8.71
C ILE A 307 -3.75 12.37 -7.34
N GLN A 308 -2.56 12.78 -6.88
CA GLN A 308 -1.98 12.48 -5.56
C GLN A 308 -1.74 10.99 -5.27
N ASP A 309 -1.42 10.23 -6.29
CA ASP A 309 -1.21 8.79 -6.22
C ASP A 309 0.28 8.36 -6.17
N ALA A 310 1.18 9.31 -5.91
CA ALA A 310 2.62 9.13 -5.73
C ALA A 310 3.02 7.98 -4.77
N PHE A 311 2.09 7.59 -3.88
CA PHE A 311 2.27 6.49 -2.94
C PHE A 311 2.42 5.12 -3.63
N THR A 312 2.07 5.01 -4.91
CA THR A 312 2.31 3.81 -5.76
C THR A 312 3.75 3.72 -6.28
N GLY A 313 4.59 4.71 -5.99
CA GLY A 313 5.90 4.89 -6.62
C GLY A 313 5.84 5.70 -7.92
N HIS A 314 4.62 5.91 -8.45
CA HIS A 314 4.35 6.73 -9.61
C HIS A 314 3.28 7.77 -9.29
N GLU A 315 3.37 8.95 -9.90
CA GLU A 315 2.36 10.00 -9.76
C GLU A 315 1.83 10.39 -11.13
N HIS A 316 0.51 10.32 -11.29
CA HIS A 316 -0.17 10.73 -12.50
C HIS A 316 -0.60 12.19 -12.42
N PHE A 317 -0.36 12.91 -13.51
CA PHE A 317 -0.87 14.24 -13.74
C PHE A 317 -1.84 14.18 -14.91
N VAL A 318 -3.12 14.44 -14.64
CA VAL A 318 -4.21 14.27 -15.59
C VAL A 318 -4.70 15.62 -16.10
N ASN A 319 -5.04 15.68 -17.39
CA ASN A 319 -5.69 16.81 -18.04
C ASN A 319 -7.08 16.35 -18.52
N TYR A 320 -8.07 16.42 -17.64
CA TYR A 320 -9.43 15.92 -17.89
C TYR A 320 -10.10 16.45 -19.17
N PRO A 321 -9.94 17.74 -19.56
CA PRO A 321 -10.43 18.23 -20.84
C PRO A 321 -9.95 17.47 -22.08
N MET A 322 -8.80 16.79 -22.03
CA MET A 322 -8.23 16.08 -23.18
C MET A 322 -8.87 14.70 -23.40
N ILE A 323 -9.57 14.12 -22.41
CA ILE A 323 -10.12 12.75 -22.51
C ILE A 323 -11.12 12.57 -23.67
N ASN A 324 -11.78 13.65 -24.11
CA ASN A 324 -12.74 13.61 -25.21
C ASN A 324 -12.50 14.75 -26.22
N ASP A 325 -11.23 15.05 -26.49
CA ASP A 325 -10.85 16.12 -27.43
C ASP A 325 -10.69 15.61 -28.87
N GLY A 326 -10.83 14.29 -29.09
CA GLY A 326 -10.67 13.63 -30.38
C GLY A 326 -9.22 13.32 -30.77
N HIS A 327 -8.24 13.52 -29.88
CA HIS A 327 -6.83 13.24 -30.09
C HIS A 327 -6.38 11.89 -29.51
N GLU A 328 -7.04 10.81 -29.95
CA GLU A 328 -6.76 9.46 -29.45
C GLU A 328 -5.30 9.04 -29.69
N LEU A 329 -4.59 8.71 -28.60
CA LEU A 329 -3.20 8.23 -28.61
C LEU A 329 -2.21 9.21 -29.27
N ASP A 330 -2.45 10.52 -29.15
CA ASP A 330 -1.54 11.56 -29.65
C ASP A 330 -0.59 12.08 -28.55
N PRO A 331 0.73 11.84 -28.64
CA PRO A 331 1.67 12.32 -27.63
C PRO A 331 1.87 13.83 -27.58
N ASP A 332 1.28 14.61 -28.49
CA ASP A 332 1.18 16.07 -28.34
C ASP A 332 0.04 16.50 -27.39
N PHE A 333 -0.95 15.62 -27.18
CA PHE A 333 -2.13 15.85 -26.35
C PHE A 333 -2.38 14.68 -25.36
N PRO A 334 -1.38 14.22 -24.59
CA PRO A 334 -1.59 13.08 -23.69
C PRO A 334 -2.60 13.45 -22.61
N GLU A 335 -3.54 12.57 -22.28
CA GLU A 335 -4.52 12.85 -21.23
C GLU A 335 -3.91 12.71 -19.83
N SER A 336 -2.86 11.90 -19.69
CA SER A 336 -2.12 11.75 -18.43
C SER A 336 -0.61 11.57 -18.63
N LEU A 337 0.15 12.16 -17.72
CA LEU A 337 1.60 12.10 -17.65
C LEU A 337 2.00 11.36 -16.36
N VAL A 338 2.88 10.37 -16.48
CA VAL A 338 3.29 9.53 -15.36
C VAL A 338 4.72 9.84 -14.95
N PHE A 339 4.89 10.21 -13.68
CA PHE A 339 6.19 10.49 -13.10
C PHE A 339 6.59 9.42 -12.08
N GLU A 340 7.77 8.86 -12.22
CA GLU A 340 8.38 8.01 -11.20
C GLU A 340 8.89 8.89 -10.04
N MET A 341 8.67 8.40 -8.81
CA MET A 341 9.04 9.06 -7.57
C MET A 341 10.22 8.35 -6.90
N VAL A 342 11.44 8.90 -7.07
CA VAL A 342 12.66 8.37 -6.42
C VAL A 342 13.30 9.45 -5.56
N ASP A 343 13.49 9.19 -4.27
CA ASP A 343 14.12 10.11 -3.31
C ASP A 343 13.50 11.53 -3.32
N GLY A 344 12.18 11.60 -3.52
CA GLY A 344 11.42 12.87 -3.60
C GLY A 344 11.59 13.62 -4.94
N LYS A 345 12.28 13.03 -5.92
CA LYS A 345 12.42 13.56 -7.27
C LYS A 345 11.41 12.91 -8.22
N LYS A 346 10.71 13.75 -8.97
CA LYS A 346 9.83 13.37 -10.08
C LYS A 346 10.62 13.24 -11.37
N THR A 347 10.50 12.10 -12.04
CA THR A 347 11.05 11.89 -13.39
C THR A 347 9.94 11.41 -14.32
N LEU A 348 9.74 12.08 -15.45
CA LEU A 348 8.75 11.64 -16.45
C LEU A 348 9.19 10.28 -17.03
N VAL A 349 8.31 9.29 -16.97
CA VAL A 349 8.61 7.90 -17.37
C VAL A 349 7.62 7.31 -18.37
N SER A 350 6.39 7.79 -18.41
CA SER A 350 5.35 7.26 -19.29
C SER A 350 4.29 8.31 -19.60
N ALA A 351 3.60 8.13 -20.72
CA ALA A 351 2.28 8.73 -20.96
C ALA A 351 1.22 7.67 -20.65
N MET A 352 0.09 8.07 -20.09
CA MET A 352 -1.07 7.21 -19.99
C MET A 352 -2.19 7.85 -20.82
N PHE A 353 -2.55 7.18 -21.91
CA PHE A 353 -3.59 7.63 -22.81
C PHE A 353 -4.93 7.05 -22.42
N PHE A 354 -5.98 7.85 -22.54
CA PHE A 354 -7.35 7.41 -22.34
C PHE A 354 -7.96 7.09 -23.71
N ALA A 355 -8.79 6.06 -23.78
CA ALA A 355 -9.65 5.87 -24.94
C ALA A 355 -10.70 6.98 -24.99
N GLU A 356 -11.11 7.37 -26.20
CA GLU A 356 -12.20 8.33 -26.37
C GLU A 356 -13.46 7.84 -25.64
N GLY A 357 -14.18 8.74 -24.97
CA GLY A 357 -15.23 8.35 -24.03
C GLY A 357 -16.39 7.57 -24.65
N GLY A 358 -16.99 6.72 -23.81
CA GLY A 358 -18.17 5.93 -24.16
C GLY A 358 -17.87 4.53 -24.68
N VAL A 359 -16.60 4.11 -24.69
CA VAL A 359 -16.18 2.75 -25.05
C VAL A 359 -15.84 1.93 -23.80
N GLY A 360 -16.18 0.64 -23.84
CA GLY A 360 -15.72 -0.35 -22.86
C GLY A 360 -14.35 -0.94 -23.22
N LEU A 361 -13.79 -1.77 -22.33
CA LEU A 361 -12.53 -2.49 -22.59
C LEU A 361 -12.59 -3.40 -23.82
N ASP A 362 -13.78 -3.87 -24.20
CA ASP A 362 -14.06 -4.70 -25.37
C ASP A 362 -14.11 -3.91 -26.69
N GLN A 363 -14.08 -2.57 -26.60
CA GLN A 363 -14.27 -1.64 -27.73
C GLN A 363 -13.09 -0.69 -27.92
N VAL A 364 -11.99 -0.90 -27.20
CA VAL A 364 -10.77 -0.10 -27.31
C VAL A 364 -10.13 -0.22 -28.70
N PRO A 365 -9.39 0.80 -29.14
CA PRO A 365 -8.68 0.75 -30.42
C PRO A 365 -7.70 -0.43 -30.50
N ASP A 366 -7.78 -1.20 -31.59
CA ASP A 366 -6.81 -2.26 -31.90
C ASP A 366 -5.51 -1.65 -32.48
N ILE A 367 -4.65 -1.18 -31.57
CA ILE A 367 -3.36 -0.60 -31.93
C ILE A 367 -2.34 -1.69 -32.22
N GLY A 368 -2.16 -2.63 -31.30
CA GLY A 368 -1.08 -3.61 -31.34
C GLY A 368 -1.51 -5.06 -31.15
N GLY A 369 -2.82 -5.36 -31.17
CA GLY A 369 -3.32 -6.67 -30.76
C GLY A 369 -2.73 -7.09 -29.42
N LYS A 370 -2.16 -8.30 -29.37
CA LYS A 370 -1.51 -8.88 -28.17
C LYS A 370 -0.27 -8.13 -27.67
N LEU A 371 0.22 -7.09 -28.36
CA LEU A 371 1.32 -6.24 -27.89
C LEU A 371 0.87 -5.19 -26.87
N THR A 372 -0.41 -4.82 -26.90
CA THR A 372 -0.98 -3.72 -26.12
C THR A 372 -2.00 -4.27 -25.14
N GLN A 373 -2.03 -3.74 -23.93
CA GLN A 373 -3.08 -4.06 -22.96
C GLN A 373 -3.70 -2.78 -22.44
N TRP A 374 -5.02 -2.71 -22.58
CA TRP A 374 -5.82 -1.66 -21.98
C TRP A 374 -6.29 -2.12 -20.60
N HIS A 375 -6.47 -1.17 -19.70
CA HIS A 375 -7.01 -1.42 -18.36
C HIS A 375 -7.95 -0.30 -17.96
N ILE A 376 -8.74 -0.53 -16.93
CA ILE A 376 -9.58 0.48 -16.28
C ILE A 376 -9.28 0.53 -14.81
N HIS A 377 -9.82 1.57 -14.17
CA HIS A 377 -9.92 1.65 -12.72
C HIS A 377 -11.38 1.84 -12.33
N ASN A 378 -12.05 0.75 -11.96
CA ASN A 378 -13.45 0.77 -11.49
C ASN A 378 -13.59 0.83 -9.97
N ASN A 379 -12.47 0.87 -9.26
CA ASN A 379 -12.40 0.79 -7.81
C ASN A 379 -11.73 2.02 -7.16
N LEU A 380 -11.41 3.07 -7.91
CA LEU A 380 -10.78 4.28 -7.36
C LEU A 380 -11.82 5.24 -6.76
N CYS A 381 -11.51 5.74 -5.58
CA CYS A 381 -12.27 6.79 -4.90
C CYS A 381 -11.48 8.10 -4.86
N TYR A 382 -12.17 9.18 -5.15
CA TYR A 382 -11.62 10.51 -5.33
C TYR A 382 -12.18 11.51 -4.31
N THR A 383 -11.41 12.55 -4.04
CA THR A 383 -11.86 13.74 -3.31
C THR A 383 -13.03 14.40 -4.03
N LEU A 384 -13.84 15.15 -3.26
CA LEU A 384 -14.92 15.96 -3.83
C LEU A 384 -14.43 17.26 -4.50
N THR A 385 -13.12 17.53 -4.47
CA THR A 385 -12.50 18.72 -5.07
C THR A 385 -12.52 18.67 -6.60
N ASP A 386 -12.18 19.80 -7.21
CA ASP A 386 -11.94 19.93 -8.64
C ASP A 386 -10.58 20.64 -8.85
N PRO A 387 -9.57 20.01 -9.45
CA PRO A 387 -9.57 18.63 -9.94
C PRO A 387 -9.68 17.58 -8.81
N PRO A 388 -10.22 16.38 -9.11
CA PRO A 388 -10.28 15.29 -8.16
C PRO A 388 -8.89 14.67 -7.92
N ALA A 389 -8.65 14.20 -6.70
CA ALA A 389 -7.45 13.46 -6.32
C ALA A 389 -7.85 12.10 -5.72
N VAL A 390 -7.06 11.06 -5.98
CA VAL A 390 -7.26 9.72 -5.41
C VAL A 390 -7.06 9.78 -3.90
N ILE A 391 -8.05 9.29 -3.15
CA ILE A 391 -8.02 9.23 -1.68
C ILE A 391 -8.13 7.79 -1.14
N GLY A 392 -8.45 6.83 -2.01
CA GLY A 392 -8.49 5.42 -1.64
C GLY A 392 -9.22 4.57 -2.68
N LEU A 393 -9.59 3.36 -2.26
CA LEU A 393 -10.35 2.41 -3.05
C LEU A 393 -11.79 2.28 -2.56
N THR A 394 -12.65 1.69 -3.40
CA THR A 394 -13.99 1.28 -3.03
C THR A 394 -13.97 0.26 -1.89
N GLN A 395 -15.01 0.28 -1.06
CA GLN A 395 -15.22 -0.71 0.00
C GLN A 395 -15.70 -2.05 -0.58
N GLY A 396 -15.86 -3.06 0.26
CA GLY A 396 -16.31 -4.40 -0.17
C GLY A 396 -17.71 -4.44 -0.80
N ASP A 397 -18.51 -3.38 -0.65
CA ASP A 397 -19.80 -3.21 -1.34
C ASP A 397 -19.70 -2.42 -2.65
N GLY A 398 -18.48 -2.08 -3.09
CA GLY A 398 -18.21 -1.30 -4.29
C GLY A 398 -18.41 0.22 -4.11
N THR A 399 -18.70 0.70 -2.90
CA THR A 399 -18.96 2.14 -2.67
C THR A 399 -17.74 2.88 -2.13
N CYS A 400 -17.67 4.17 -2.44
CA CYS A 400 -16.67 5.06 -1.85
C CYS A 400 -17.05 5.50 -0.43
N ALA A 401 -16.05 5.66 0.43
CA ALA A 401 -16.25 6.15 1.79
C ALA A 401 -16.92 7.53 1.83
N SER A 402 -17.68 7.81 2.88
CA SER A 402 -18.35 9.10 3.05
C SER A 402 -17.37 10.27 2.92
N GLY A 403 -17.69 11.23 2.04
CA GLY A 403 -16.81 12.35 1.73
C GLY A 403 -15.87 12.11 0.54
N SER A 404 -16.02 10.99 -0.17
CA SER A 404 -15.36 10.69 -1.45
C SER A 404 -16.38 10.23 -2.49
N ARG A 405 -15.96 10.16 -3.76
CA ARG A 405 -16.81 9.75 -4.90
C ARG A 405 -16.02 8.91 -5.90
N ASP A 406 -16.69 8.06 -6.65
CA ASP A 406 -16.17 7.60 -7.94
C ASP A 406 -16.34 8.70 -9.01
N LEU A 407 -15.76 8.50 -10.19
CA LEU A 407 -15.92 9.40 -11.34
C LEU A 407 -16.92 8.87 -12.38
N GLY A 408 -17.78 7.92 -11.99
CA GLY A 408 -18.72 7.27 -12.89
C GLY A 408 -18.08 6.18 -13.74
N THR A 409 -18.46 6.12 -15.02
CA THR A 409 -18.01 5.07 -15.95
C THR A 409 -16.49 5.11 -16.11
N PRO A 410 -15.78 4.02 -15.78
CA PRO A 410 -14.34 3.93 -15.98
C PRO A 410 -13.99 4.05 -17.46
N VAL A 411 -12.96 4.82 -17.77
CA VAL A 411 -12.47 5.00 -19.13
C VAL A 411 -11.27 4.07 -19.35
N PRO A 412 -11.24 3.25 -20.40
CA PRO A 412 -10.08 2.44 -20.73
C PRO A 412 -8.83 3.29 -20.94
N MET A 413 -7.68 2.82 -20.46
CA MET A 413 -6.42 3.52 -20.57
C MET A 413 -5.26 2.59 -20.86
N ILE A 414 -4.21 3.12 -21.48
CA ILE A 414 -2.99 2.40 -21.86
C ILE A 414 -1.76 3.25 -21.56
N HIS A 415 -0.74 2.61 -21.00
CA HIS A 415 0.54 3.25 -20.74
C HIS A 415 1.47 3.13 -21.95
N VAL A 416 2.32 4.13 -22.18
CA VAL A 416 3.40 4.08 -23.18
C VAL A 416 4.69 4.61 -22.57
N TRP A 417 5.59 3.68 -22.24
CA TRP A 417 6.81 3.98 -21.50
C TRP A 417 7.91 4.60 -22.37
N ILE A 418 8.53 5.65 -21.85
CA ILE A 418 9.71 6.31 -22.44
C ILE A 418 11.01 5.99 -21.69
N ARG A 419 10.95 5.05 -20.76
CA ARG A 419 12.05 4.53 -19.95
C ARG A 419 12.10 3.00 -20.06
N PRO A 420 13.24 2.35 -19.71
CA PRO A 420 13.29 0.91 -19.66
C PRO A 420 12.17 0.34 -18.78
N HIS A 421 11.52 -0.71 -19.26
CA HIS A 421 10.42 -1.36 -18.55
C HIS A 421 10.50 -2.87 -18.78
N GLU A 422 10.55 -3.64 -17.69
CA GLU A 422 10.77 -5.10 -17.78
C GLU A 422 9.61 -5.83 -18.47
N CYS A 423 8.41 -5.27 -18.35
CA CYS A 423 7.19 -5.78 -18.93
C CYS A 423 6.85 -5.14 -20.29
N GLY A 424 7.83 -4.57 -20.99
CA GLY A 424 7.60 -3.96 -22.29
C GLY A 424 6.98 -2.55 -22.25
N PRO A 425 6.82 -1.90 -23.42
CA PRO A 425 6.49 -0.48 -23.49
C PRO A 425 5.01 -0.15 -23.25
N PHE A 426 4.13 -1.16 -23.20
CA PHE A 426 2.67 -0.99 -23.01
C PHE A 426 2.13 -1.56 -21.70
N ALA A 427 3.02 -2.01 -20.81
CA ALA A 427 2.59 -2.52 -19.52
C ALA A 427 1.95 -1.40 -18.70
N ALA A 428 0.85 -1.72 -18.03
CA ALA A 428 0.35 -0.85 -16.97
C ALA A 428 1.25 -0.94 -15.72
N LEU A 429 0.95 -0.15 -14.70
CA LEU A 429 1.73 -0.20 -13.45
C LEU A 429 1.54 -1.55 -12.73
N ASP A 430 2.31 -1.75 -11.67
CA ASP A 430 2.19 -2.90 -10.76
C ASP A 430 1.17 -2.65 -9.63
N GLY A 431 0.72 -3.74 -9.00
CA GLY A 431 -0.14 -3.69 -7.81
C GLY A 431 -1.49 -3.01 -8.05
N VAL A 432 -1.92 -2.11 -7.17
CA VAL A 432 -3.19 -1.38 -7.36
C VAL A 432 -3.19 -0.43 -8.55
N GLY A 433 -2.02 0.10 -8.95
CA GLY A 433 -1.89 0.94 -10.15
C GLY A 433 -2.08 0.16 -11.45
N ALA A 434 -2.15 -1.16 -11.35
CA ALA A 434 -2.30 -2.06 -12.48
C ALA A 434 -3.71 -1.99 -13.12
N GLY A 435 -4.72 -1.71 -12.31
CA GLY A 435 -6.11 -1.67 -12.74
C GLY A 435 -6.66 -3.02 -13.23
N GLN A 436 -7.90 -3.01 -13.67
CA GLN A 436 -8.62 -4.17 -14.16
C GLN A 436 -8.48 -4.29 -15.68
N ILE A 437 -8.27 -5.51 -16.19
CA ILE A 437 -8.18 -5.81 -17.62
C ILE A 437 -9.48 -6.45 -18.10
N LEU A 438 -9.59 -6.69 -19.42
CA LEU A 438 -10.76 -7.34 -19.99
C LEU A 438 -10.91 -8.75 -19.39
N GLU A 439 -12.15 -9.14 -19.06
CA GLU A 439 -12.41 -10.45 -18.46
C GLU A 439 -11.94 -11.58 -19.39
N GLY A 440 -11.13 -12.49 -18.85
CA GLY A 440 -10.52 -13.59 -19.61
C GLY A 440 -9.15 -13.27 -20.23
N GLU A 441 -8.65 -12.03 -20.14
CA GLU A 441 -7.27 -11.73 -20.53
C GLU A 441 -6.28 -12.08 -19.41
N GLU A 442 -5.06 -12.46 -19.82
CA GLU A 442 -3.91 -12.53 -18.93
C GLU A 442 -3.19 -11.18 -18.89
N ARG A 443 -2.70 -10.80 -17.72
CA ARG A 443 -2.01 -9.53 -17.56
C ARG A 443 -0.64 -9.56 -18.26
N LEU A 444 -0.34 -8.50 -19.02
CA LEU A 444 1.00 -8.31 -19.58
C LEU A 444 1.95 -8.06 -18.42
N CYS A 445 2.63 -9.13 -17.99
CA CYS A 445 3.55 -9.19 -16.85
C CYS A 445 2.84 -9.24 -15.50
N ASP A 446 2.48 -10.45 -15.09
CA ASP A 446 2.10 -10.73 -13.73
C ASP A 446 3.37 -10.93 -12.88
N THR A 447 3.83 -9.88 -12.20
CA THR A 447 4.97 -9.96 -11.28
C THR A 447 4.61 -10.67 -9.96
N ALA A 448 3.45 -11.36 -9.88
CA ALA A 448 3.11 -12.32 -8.81
C ALA A 448 4.17 -13.44 -8.61
N HIS A 449 5.15 -13.55 -9.50
CA HIS A 449 6.36 -14.35 -9.30
C HIS A 449 7.60 -13.44 -9.18
N GLY A 450 7.78 -12.90 -7.96
CA GLY A 450 8.79 -11.90 -7.65
C GLY A 450 10.22 -12.24 -8.10
N HIS A 451 11.03 -11.20 -8.28
CA HIS A 451 12.48 -11.35 -8.41
C HIS A 451 13.21 -10.79 -7.21
N SER A 452 14.13 -11.60 -6.70
CA SER A 452 15.13 -11.23 -5.72
C SER A 452 15.85 -9.96 -6.16
N HIS A 453 15.85 -8.92 -5.32
CA HIS A 453 16.85 -7.87 -5.43
C HIS A 453 18.23 -8.53 -5.42
N GLY A 454 18.89 -8.54 -6.57
CA GLY A 454 20.27 -8.95 -6.70
C GLY A 454 21.16 -8.02 -5.89
N SER A 455 21.39 -8.36 -4.62
CA SER A 455 22.60 -7.96 -3.91
C SER A 455 23.79 -8.54 -4.67
N GLY A 456 24.52 -7.70 -5.42
CA GLY A 456 25.62 -8.22 -6.22
C GLY A 456 26.31 -7.22 -7.12
N GLY A 457 26.81 -6.11 -6.58
CA GLY A 457 27.62 -5.16 -7.34
C GLY A 457 28.35 -4.16 -6.46
N SER A 458 29.05 -4.63 -5.43
CA SER A 458 29.98 -3.78 -4.69
C SER A 458 31.02 -3.25 -5.68
N SER A 459 30.92 -1.95 -5.99
CA SER A 459 31.92 -1.20 -6.73
C SER A 459 33.22 -1.23 -5.94
N THR A 460 34.11 -2.13 -6.33
CA THR A 460 35.50 -2.07 -5.88
C THR A 460 36.12 -0.82 -6.50
N SER A 461 36.27 0.18 -5.65
CA SER A 461 37.08 1.36 -5.91
C SER A 461 38.51 0.93 -6.26
N ALA A 462 38.82 0.90 -7.55
CA ALA A 462 40.20 0.84 -8.02
C ALA A 462 40.83 2.22 -7.79
N SER A 463 41.35 2.43 -6.57
CA SER A 463 42.30 3.50 -6.29
C SER A 463 43.58 3.24 -7.09
N SER A 464 43.80 4.07 -8.11
CA SER A 464 45.04 4.18 -8.86
C SER A 464 46.22 4.50 -7.93
N LYS A 465 46.92 3.48 -7.45
CA LYS A 465 48.20 3.64 -6.77
C LYS A 465 49.29 3.77 -7.83
N ALA A 466 49.67 5.01 -8.12
CA ALA A 466 50.89 5.33 -8.86
C ALA A 466 52.10 4.73 -8.12
N SER A 467 52.76 3.73 -8.73
CA SER A 467 54.08 3.27 -8.30
C SER A 467 55.12 3.82 -9.25
N SER A 468 55.84 4.81 -8.76
CA SER A 468 57.08 5.35 -9.30
C SER A 468 58.18 4.28 -9.20
N ALA A 469 58.57 3.70 -10.34
CA ALA A 469 59.76 2.86 -10.44
C ALA A 469 60.95 3.70 -10.93
N THR A 470 61.75 4.16 -9.97
CA THR A 470 63.07 4.76 -10.21
C THR A 470 64.03 3.70 -10.72
N SER A 471 64.41 3.78 -12.00
CA SER A 471 65.48 2.98 -12.59
C SER A 471 66.83 3.48 -12.09
N THR A 472 67.51 2.69 -11.26
CA THR A 472 68.92 2.93 -10.89
C THR A 472 69.80 1.92 -11.59
N LYS A 473 70.70 2.44 -12.43
CA LYS A 473 71.67 1.71 -13.26
C LYS A 473 73.04 1.73 -12.58
N ARG A 474 73.61 0.56 -12.23
CA ARG A 474 75.06 0.29 -12.02
C ARG A 474 75.23 -1.23 -11.79
N SER A 475 75.80 -2.00 -12.71
CA SER A 475 77.25 -2.22 -13.01
C SER A 475 77.89 -3.31 -12.14
N GLY A 476 78.36 -4.38 -12.80
CA GLY A 476 79.32 -5.39 -12.30
C GLY A 476 79.13 -6.72 -13.05
N SER A 477 79.84 -6.96 -14.16
CA SER A 477 81.15 -7.65 -14.26
C SER A 477 80.99 -9.17 -14.48
N GLU A 478 81.07 -9.60 -15.75
CA GLU A 478 82.05 -10.55 -16.32
C GLU A 478 81.89 -10.61 -17.85
#